data_AF-A0A7J8RVL8-F1
#
_entry.id   AF-A0A7J8RVL8-F1
#
_cell.length_a   1.000
_cell.length_b   1.000
_cell.length_c   1.000
_cell.angle_alpha   90.00
_cell.angle_beta   90.00
_cell.angle_gamma   90.00
#
_symmetry.space_group_name_H-M   'P 1'
#
loop_
_entity.id
_entity.type
_entity.pdbx_description
1 polymer ?
#
loop_
_entity_poly.entity_id
_entity_poly.type
_entity_poly.pdbx_seq_one_letter_code
_entity_poly.pdbx_strand_id
1 'polypeptide(L)'
;MSTSTNTLAIEKKMVPGNKVQQVELLAGVEDLYGGIIIDMEKTMDSEAFVPLLRASLSQWKQRGKRAVWIKLPIELANLVEPAVKEGFKYHHAEPDYVMLVNWISKSTNSLPKNASHRVGISAFVMNDKRQVLVVQEKNGKFKGTGVWKFPTGVVDEGEDISMAAIREVKEETGIDTEFVEILAFRYVLSYLLLMVPLIVYIRYLSYAKAHNNLVSELAVMGDEKTLTAKLEAFMEQMATRQQALEEQMVMLSLSIQKTMKGDSEKNNEEHGNSGGKKRNSDSQHGGGMVP
;
A
#
# COMPACT_ATOMS: atom_id res chain seq x y z
N MET A 1 75.28 -15.22 -50.25
CA MET A 1 73.97 -15.62 -50.81
C MET A 1 73.58 -16.93 -50.14
N SER A 2 72.59 -16.90 -49.27
CA SER A 2 72.15 -18.09 -48.51
C SER A 2 70.63 -18.07 -48.49
N THR A 3 70.03 -18.75 -49.46
CA THR A 3 68.59 -18.99 -49.55
C THR A 3 68.23 -20.22 -48.74
N SER A 4 67.47 -20.04 -47.67
CA SER A 4 66.87 -21.13 -46.88
C SER A 4 65.45 -21.38 -47.35
N THR A 5 65.18 -22.60 -47.81
CA THR A 5 63.85 -23.14 -48.07
C THR A 5 63.18 -23.50 -46.74
N ASN A 6 62.01 -22.92 -46.46
CA ASN A 6 61.25 -23.18 -45.24
C ASN A 6 60.04 -24.07 -45.58
N THR A 7 60.02 -25.29 -45.03
CA THR A 7 58.90 -26.24 -45.15
C THR A 7 58.12 -26.27 -43.85
N LEU A 8 56.81 -26.13 -43.96
CA LEU A 8 55.80 -26.04 -42.91
C LEU A 8 55.81 -27.25 -41.95
N ALA A 9 55.86 -26.98 -40.64
CA ALA A 9 55.44 -27.90 -39.59
C ALA A 9 54.32 -27.24 -38.76
N ILE A 10 53.16 -27.89 -38.71
CA ILE A 10 51.97 -27.45 -37.99
C ILE A 10 52.13 -27.84 -36.51
N GLU A 11 52.34 -26.86 -35.64
CA GLU A 11 52.20 -27.06 -34.18
C GLU A 11 50.73 -26.94 -33.77
N LYS A 12 50.19 -28.05 -33.27
CA LYS A 12 48.85 -28.15 -32.69
C LYS A 12 48.90 -27.57 -31.27
N LYS A 13 48.57 -26.29 -31.10
CA LYS A 13 48.44 -25.68 -29.77
C LYS A 13 47.05 -25.96 -29.21
N MET A 14 46.98 -26.88 -28.23
CA MET A 14 45.80 -27.09 -27.38
C MET A 14 45.54 -25.80 -26.59
N VAL A 15 44.37 -25.22 -26.77
CA VAL A 15 43.85 -24.11 -25.95
C VAL A 15 43.19 -24.73 -24.72
N PRO A 16 43.52 -24.32 -23.48
CA PRO A 16 42.78 -24.77 -22.31
C PRO A 16 41.38 -24.15 -22.34
N GLY A 17 40.37 -24.98 -22.49
CA GLY A 17 38.96 -24.62 -22.31
C GLY A 17 38.63 -24.50 -20.82
N ASN A 18 38.30 -23.28 -20.41
CA ASN A 18 37.22 -22.92 -19.48
C ASN A 18 37.46 -21.48 -18.99
N LYS A 19 37.02 -20.50 -19.77
CA LYS A 19 36.63 -19.20 -19.21
C LYS A 19 35.15 -19.30 -18.90
N VAL A 20 34.81 -19.53 -17.63
CA VAL A 20 33.45 -19.29 -17.16
C VAL A 20 33.19 -17.82 -17.41
N GLN A 21 32.34 -17.52 -18.41
CA GLN A 21 31.94 -16.15 -18.70
C GLN A 21 31.18 -15.68 -17.46
N GLN A 22 31.77 -14.76 -16.70
CA GLN A 22 31.12 -14.18 -15.54
C GLN A 22 29.90 -13.42 -16.06
N VAL A 23 28.71 -13.99 -15.86
CA VAL A 23 27.47 -13.42 -16.35
C VAL A 23 27.24 -12.12 -15.58
N GLU A 24 27.24 -11.01 -16.30
CA GLU A 24 26.89 -9.71 -15.74
C GLU A 24 25.43 -9.75 -15.27
N LEU A 25 25.15 -9.19 -14.10
CA LEU A 25 23.83 -9.22 -13.48
C LEU A 25 23.36 -7.79 -13.23
N LEU A 26 22.04 -7.61 -13.22
CA LEU A 26 21.45 -6.34 -12.84
C LEU A 26 21.75 -6.07 -11.36
N ALA A 27 22.19 -4.86 -11.07
CA ALA A 27 22.34 -4.39 -9.70
C ALA A 27 20.95 -4.22 -9.07
N GLY A 28 20.80 -4.69 -7.84
CA GLY A 28 19.56 -4.54 -7.09
C GLY A 28 19.80 -4.52 -5.59
N VAL A 29 18.96 -3.79 -4.87
CA VAL A 29 18.98 -3.64 -3.41
C VAL A 29 17.92 -4.54 -2.80
N GLU A 30 18.24 -5.21 -1.71
CA GLU A 30 17.28 -6.06 -1.00
C GLU A 30 16.34 -5.24 -0.12
N ASP A 31 15.05 -5.55 -0.17
CA ASP A 31 14.04 -4.98 0.73
C ASP A 31 13.90 -5.80 2.04
N LEU A 32 13.15 -5.28 3.00
CA LEU A 32 12.95 -5.91 4.32
C LEU A 32 12.14 -7.23 4.28
N TYR A 33 11.57 -7.57 3.12
CA TYR A 33 10.65 -8.70 2.95
C TYR A 33 11.21 -9.78 2.02
N GLY A 34 12.51 -9.70 1.67
CA GLY A 34 13.21 -10.65 0.81
C GLY A 34 12.94 -10.44 -0.68
N GLY A 35 12.52 -9.25 -1.08
CA GLY A 35 12.46 -8.80 -2.47
C GLY A 35 13.75 -8.08 -2.90
N ILE A 36 13.87 -7.87 -4.21
CA ILE A 36 14.97 -7.12 -4.84
C ILE A 36 14.40 -5.94 -5.59
N ILE A 37 14.96 -4.75 -5.40
CA ILE A 37 14.60 -3.53 -6.11
C ILE A 37 15.73 -3.16 -7.06
N ILE A 38 15.41 -3.08 -8.35
CA ILE A 38 16.31 -2.62 -9.40
C ILE A 38 15.90 -1.19 -9.77
N ASP A 39 16.82 -0.25 -9.64
CA ASP A 39 16.65 1.12 -10.14
C ASP A 39 17.44 1.26 -11.45
N MET A 40 16.74 1.45 -12.56
CA MET A 40 17.34 1.51 -13.89
C MET A 40 17.73 2.95 -14.23
N GLU A 41 19.02 3.26 -14.16
CA GLU A 41 19.52 4.63 -14.44
C GLU A 41 20.16 4.76 -15.82
N LYS A 42 20.77 3.68 -16.32
CA LYS A 42 21.56 3.70 -17.55
C LYS A 42 20.73 3.29 -18.75
N THR A 43 20.91 4.01 -19.86
CA THR A 43 20.34 3.62 -21.15
C THR A 43 20.81 2.22 -21.53
N MET A 44 19.85 1.39 -21.95
CA MET A 44 20.10 0.00 -22.28
C MET A 44 19.18 -0.42 -23.43
N ASP A 45 19.74 -1.19 -24.35
CA ASP A 45 18.95 -1.80 -25.42
C ASP A 45 18.21 -3.04 -24.92
N SER A 46 17.03 -3.28 -25.48
CA SER A 46 16.18 -4.43 -25.11
C SER A 46 16.88 -5.79 -25.33
N GLU A 47 17.71 -5.91 -26.36
CA GLU A 47 18.45 -7.14 -26.68
C GLU A 47 19.53 -7.45 -25.63
N ALA A 48 20.11 -6.42 -25.02
CA ALA A 48 21.06 -6.56 -23.93
C ALA A 48 20.35 -6.78 -22.58
N PHE A 49 19.21 -6.12 -22.36
CA PHE A 49 18.46 -6.18 -21.12
C PHE A 49 17.90 -7.56 -20.80
N VAL A 50 17.27 -8.23 -21.78
CA VAL A 50 16.56 -9.50 -21.54
C VAL A 50 17.49 -10.62 -21.03
N PRO A 51 18.68 -10.88 -21.62
CA PRO A 51 19.62 -11.86 -21.09
C PRO A 51 20.06 -11.55 -19.65
N LEU A 52 20.37 -10.29 -19.34
CA LEU A 52 20.77 -9.85 -17.99
C LEU A 52 19.64 -10.06 -16.99
N LEU A 53 18.40 -9.68 -17.35
CA LEU A 53 17.23 -9.87 -16.51
C LEU A 53 16.98 -11.37 -16.22
N ARG A 54 17.03 -12.23 -17.24
CA ARG A 54 16.86 -13.68 -17.07
C ARG A 54 17.93 -14.30 -16.17
N ALA A 55 19.19 -13.94 -16.38
CA ALA A 55 20.29 -14.40 -15.54
C ALA A 55 20.10 -13.97 -14.08
N SER A 56 19.71 -12.71 -13.86
CA SER A 56 19.48 -12.14 -12.54
C SER A 56 18.30 -12.80 -11.83
N LEU A 57 17.16 -12.98 -12.52
CA LEU A 57 15.99 -13.70 -12.00
C LEU A 57 16.34 -15.13 -11.59
N SER A 58 17.14 -15.84 -12.39
CA SER A 58 17.60 -17.20 -12.06
C SER A 58 18.42 -17.21 -10.77
N GLN A 59 19.37 -16.28 -10.64
CA GLN A 59 20.18 -16.18 -9.43
C GLN A 59 19.34 -15.84 -8.19
N TRP A 60 18.43 -14.86 -8.29
CA TRP A 60 17.59 -14.46 -7.16
C TRP A 60 16.62 -15.57 -6.74
N LYS A 61 16.08 -16.34 -7.69
CA LYS A 61 15.30 -17.56 -7.39
C LYS A 61 16.12 -18.57 -6.60
N GLN A 62 17.37 -18.83 -6.99
CA GLN A 62 18.26 -19.76 -6.27
C GLN A 62 18.62 -19.25 -4.87
N ARG A 63 18.71 -17.92 -4.68
CA ARG A 63 18.94 -17.27 -3.38
C ARG A 63 17.67 -17.14 -2.53
N GLY A 64 16.55 -17.73 -2.95
CA GLY A 64 15.30 -17.72 -2.19
C GLY A 64 14.61 -16.34 -2.12
N LYS A 65 14.92 -15.43 -3.03
CA LYS A 65 14.22 -14.13 -3.10
C LYS A 65 12.77 -14.32 -3.54
N ARG A 66 11.90 -13.44 -3.04
CA ARG A 66 10.44 -13.58 -3.17
C ARG A 66 9.86 -12.79 -4.33
N ALA A 67 10.28 -11.54 -4.45
CA ALA A 67 9.82 -10.60 -5.46
C ALA A 67 10.99 -9.87 -6.10
N VAL A 68 10.79 -9.39 -7.32
CA VAL A 68 11.69 -8.46 -7.98
C VAL A 68 10.87 -7.28 -8.45
N TRP A 69 11.37 -6.08 -8.15
CA TRP A 69 10.81 -4.80 -8.52
C TRP A 69 11.76 -4.12 -9.50
N ILE A 70 11.22 -3.50 -10.55
CA ILE A 70 12.00 -2.70 -11.48
C ILE A 70 11.36 -1.32 -11.55
N LYS A 71 12.11 -0.31 -11.10
CA LYS A 71 11.80 1.08 -11.37
C LYS A 71 12.38 1.43 -12.74
N LEU A 72 11.51 1.77 -13.68
CA LEU A 72 11.89 2.19 -15.03
C LEU A 72 11.53 3.65 -15.24
N PRO A 73 12.51 4.57 -15.32
CA PRO A 73 12.28 5.94 -15.77
C PRO A 73 11.62 5.98 -17.15
N ILE A 74 10.87 7.05 -17.43
CA ILE A 74 10.13 7.24 -18.68
C ILE A 74 11.04 7.21 -19.92
N GLU A 75 12.30 7.62 -19.78
CA GLU A 75 13.31 7.56 -20.84
C GLU A 75 13.69 6.13 -21.23
N LEU A 76 13.44 5.15 -20.33
CA LEU A 76 13.69 3.73 -20.54
C LEU A 76 12.40 2.95 -20.83
N ALA A 77 11.37 3.61 -21.36
CA ALA A 77 10.11 2.98 -21.76
C ALA A 77 10.30 1.83 -22.77
N ASN A 78 11.40 1.83 -23.53
CA ASN A 78 11.78 0.73 -24.43
C ASN A 78 12.00 -0.62 -23.71
N LEU A 79 12.21 -0.61 -22.39
CA LEU A 79 12.42 -1.82 -21.58
C LEU A 79 11.13 -2.39 -20.96
N VAL A 80 10.01 -1.66 -21.04
CA VAL A 80 8.74 -2.07 -20.43
C VAL A 80 8.19 -3.35 -21.06
N GLU A 81 8.03 -3.38 -22.39
CA GLU A 81 7.52 -4.58 -23.08
C GLU A 81 8.44 -5.80 -22.86
N PRO A 82 9.77 -5.69 -23.00
CA PRO A 82 10.69 -6.77 -22.63
C PRO A 82 10.50 -7.31 -21.21
N ALA A 83 10.38 -6.43 -20.21
CA ALA A 83 10.18 -6.85 -18.82
C ALA A 83 8.84 -7.58 -18.63
N VAL A 84 7.76 -7.08 -19.24
CA VAL A 84 6.43 -7.72 -19.17
C VAL A 84 6.46 -9.13 -19.79
N LYS A 85 7.19 -9.33 -20.90
CA LYS A 85 7.38 -10.66 -21.51
C LYS A 85 8.13 -11.63 -20.59
N GLU A 86 8.97 -11.14 -19.68
CA GLU A 86 9.64 -11.94 -18.64
C GLU A 86 8.77 -12.14 -17.38
N GLY A 87 7.48 -11.79 -17.44
CA GLY A 87 6.49 -12.06 -16.40
C GLY A 87 6.30 -10.94 -15.38
N PHE A 88 6.89 -9.77 -15.61
CA PHE A 88 6.60 -8.59 -14.80
C PHE A 88 5.20 -8.04 -15.09
N LYS A 89 4.59 -7.42 -14.08
CA LYS A 89 3.31 -6.73 -14.17
C LYS A 89 3.47 -5.30 -13.68
N TYR A 90 2.63 -4.40 -14.19
CA TYR A 90 2.53 -3.05 -13.62
C TYR A 90 2.06 -3.13 -12.16
N HIS A 91 2.75 -2.40 -11.29
CA HIS A 91 2.29 -2.13 -9.94
C HIS A 91 1.74 -0.72 -9.85
N HIS A 92 2.59 0.30 -9.94
CA HIS A 92 2.17 1.71 -9.96
C HIS A 92 3.02 2.49 -10.96
N ALA A 93 2.65 3.73 -11.22
CA ALA A 93 3.40 4.64 -12.08
C ALA A 93 3.27 6.05 -11.54
N GLU A 94 4.38 6.77 -11.63
CA GLU A 94 4.47 8.22 -11.44
C GLU A 94 4.62 8.90 -12.81
N PRO A 95 4.54 10.24 -12.89
CA PRO A 95 4.72 10.94 -14.16
C PRO A 95 6.04 10.62 -14.88
N ASP A 96 7.10 10.28 -14.13
CA ASP A 96 8.47 10.09 -14.63
C ASP A 96 8.96 8.63 -14.57
N TYR A 97 8.21 7.69 -14.00
CA TYR A 97 8.60 6.28 -13.99
C TYR A 97 7.42 5.30 -13.89
N VAL A 98 7.66 4.05 -14.28
CA VAL A 98 6.77 2.92 -13.98
C VAL A 98 7.46 1.92 -13.05
N MET A 99 6.74 1.46 -12.04
CA MET A 99 7.17 0.36 -11.17
C MET A 99 6.56 -0.95 -11.63
N LEU A 100 7.43 -1.86 -12.06
CA LEU A 100 7.09 -3.23 -12.42
C LEU A 100 7.39 -4.19 -11.29
N VAL A 101 6.62 -5.26 -11.15
CA VAL A 101 6.86 -6.31 -10.16
C VAL A 101 6.67 -7.71 -10.71
N ASN A 102 7.51 -8.64 -10.27
CA ASN A 102 7.40 -10.07 -10.53
C ASN A 102 7.56 -10.88 -9.24
N TRP A 103 6.56 -11.71 -8.91
CA TRP A 103 6.67 -12.66 -7.80
C TRP A 103 7.36 -13.93 -8.29
N ILE A 104 8.57 -14.18 -7.79
CA ILE A 104 9.44 -15.25 -8.26
C ILE A 104 9.51 -16.46 -7.31
N SER A 105 8.99 -16.32 -6.09
CA SER A 105 8.86 -17.43 -5.14
C SER A 105 7.73 -18.39 -5.53
N LYS A 106 7.87 -19.66 -5.13
CA LYS A 106 6.82 -20.69 -5.26
C LYS A 106 5.70 -20.52 -4.24
N SER A 107 5.90 -19.71 -3.20
CA SER A 107 4.88 -19.42 -2.19
C SER A 107 3.74 -18.59 -2.76
N THR A 108 2.60 -18.54 -2.06
CA THR A 108 1.52 -17.61 -2.37
C THR A 108 2.04 -16.18 -2.49
N ASN A 109 1.59 -15.47 -3.53
CA ASN A 109 1.94 -14.09 -3.73
C ASN A 109 1.29 -13.21 -2.65
N SER A 110 2.11 -12.58 -1.82
CA SER A 110 1.68 -11.69 -0.74
C SER A 110 2.01 -10.22 -1.03
N LEU A 111 2.28 -9.86 -2.29
CA LEU A 111 2.51 -8.47 -2.66
C LEU A 111 1.22 -7.67 -2.43
N PRO A 112 1.32 -6.48 -1.81
CA PRO A 112 0.20 -5.58 -1.78
C PRO A 112 -0.21 -5.24 -3.21
N LYS A 113 -1.52 -5.04 -3.43
CA LYS A 113 -1.98 -4.42 -4.66
C LYS A 113 -1.63 -2.93 -4.63
N ASN A 114 -1.56 -2.33 -5.79
CA ASN A 114 -1.36 -0.90 -5.91
C ASN A 114 -2.48 -0.08 -5.25
N ALA A 115 -2.15 1.16 -4.88
CA ALA A 115 -3.12 2.08 -4.31
C ALA A 115 -4.28 2.27 -5.31
N SER A 116 -5.48 1.89 -4.88
CA SER A 116 -6.69 1.91 -5.71
C SER A 116 -7.70 2.96 -5.29
N HIS A 117 -7.45 3.63 -4.16
CA HIS A 117 -8.39 4.54 -3.54
C HIS A 117 -7.92 5.98 -3.68
N ARG A 118 -8.85 6.85 -4.06
CA ARG A 118 -8.70 8.30 -3.88
C ARG A 118 -9.28 8.70 -2.53
N VAL A 119 -8.48 9.35 -1.71
CA VAL A 119 -8.91 9.85 -0.40
C VAL A 119 -9.43 11.27 -0.58
N GLY A 120 -10.68 11.49 -0.20
CA GLY A 120 -11.29 12.83 -0.18
C GLY A 120 -11.48 13.30 1.26
N ILE A 121 -11.51 14.61 1.47
CA ILE A 121 -11.90 15.21 2.74
C ILE A 121 -13.14 16.08 2.59
N SER A 122 -13.86 16.25 3.69
CA SER A 122 -14.95 17.20 3.86
C SER A 122 -14.77 17.85 5.22
N ALA A 123 -14.50 19.14 5.25
CA ALA A 123 -14.11 19.87 6.44
C ALA A 123 -15.33 20.44 7.16
N PHE A 124 -15.64 19.90 8.35
CA PHE A 124 -16.61 20.52 9.24
C PHE A 124 -15.91 21.58 10.10
N VAL A 125 -16.13 22.86 9.79
CA VAL A 125 -15.51 23.99 10.52
C VAL A 125 -16.60 24.74 11.28
N MET A 126 -16.43 24.85 12.60
CA MET A 126 -17.39 25.54 13.48
C MET A 126 -16.70 26.62 14.30
N ASN A 127 -17.32 27.80 14.39
CA ASN A 127 -16.85 28.91 15.23
C ASN A 127 -17.43 28.84 16.67
N ASP A 128 -16.95 29.72 17.56
CA ASP A 128 -17.38 29.76 18.97
C ASP A 128 -18.88 30.07 19.15
N LYS A 129 -19.53 30.61 18.11
CA LYS A 129 -20.97 30.89 18.07
C LYS A 129 -21.78 29.72 17.51
N ARG A 130 -21.17 28.53 17.36
CA ARG A 130 -21.78 27.33 16.76
C ARG A 130 -22.26 27.49 15.32
N GLN A 131 -21.69 28.44 14.58
CA GLN A 131 -21.97 28.59 13.15
C GLN A 131 -20.99 27.73 12.34
N VAL A 132 -21.46 27.16 11.24
CA VAL A 132 -20.69 26.24 10.40
C VAL A 132 -20.30 26.91 9.08
N LEU A 133 -19.05 26.72 8.67
CA LEU A 133 -18.54 27.20 7.38
C LEU A 133 -19.09 26.33 6.24
N VAL A 134 -19.61 26.99 5.22
CA VAL A 134 -20.10 26.37 3.99
C VAL A 134 -19.66 27.17 2.78
N VAL A 135 -19.54 26.50 1.64
CA VAL A 135 -19.12 27.08 0.35
C VAL A 135 -20.13 26.74 -0.74
N GLN A 136 -20.13 27.55 -1.79
CA GLN A 136 -20.76 27.23 -3.07
C GLN A 136 -19.70 27.09 -4.14
N GLU A 137 -19.80 26.03 -4.94
CA GLU A 137 -18.86 25.78 -6.04
C GLU A 137 -18.92 26.89 -7.09
N LYS A 138 -17.79 27.57 -7.34
CA LYS A 138 -17.65 28.48 -8.50
C LYS A 138 -17.58 27.72 -9.83
N ASN A 139 -17.08 26.49 -9.79
CA ASN A 139 -16.90 25.58 -10.91
C ASN A 139 -17.20 24.14 -10.46
N GLY A 140 -17.73 23.30 -11.34
CA GLY A 140 -18.07 21.91 -11.01
C GLY A 140 -19.56 21.60 -11.19
N LYS A 141 -19.98 20.44 -10.65
CA LYS A 141 -21.33 19.89 -10.82
C LYS A 141 -22.41 20.77 -10.18
N PHE A 142 -22.08 21.47 -9.09
CA PHE A 142 -23.04 22.27 -8.34
C PHE A 142 -22.95 23.77 -8.65
N LYS A 143 -22.17 24.18 -9.66
CA LYS A 143 -22.06 25.58 -10.08
C LYS A 143 -23.44 26.17 -10.42
N GLY A 144 -23.76 27.31 -9.80
CA GLY A 144 -25.00 28.05 -10.08
C GLY A 144 -26.28 27.39 -9.56
N THR A 145 -26.17 26.27 -8.83
CA THR A 145 -27.34 25.56 -8.26
C THR A 145 -27.82 26.15 -6.93
N GLY A 146 -27.02 27.04 -6.31
CA GLY A 146 -27.29 27.58 -4.98
C GLY A 146 -27.07 26.56 -3.85
N VAL A 147 -26.56 25.37 -4.15
CA VAL A 147 -26.28 24.34 -3.14
C VAL A 147 -25.06 24.73 -2.31
N TRP A 148 -25.26 24.81 -1.00
CA TRP A 148 -24.20 24.97 -0.01
C TRP A 148 -23.69 23.60 0.44
N LYS A 149 -22.37 23.44 0.51
CA LYS A 149 -21.69 22.24 1.01
C LYS A 149 -20.57 22.63 1.97
N PHE A 150 -20.05 21.66 2.71
CA PHE A 150 -18.79 21.85 3.42
C PHE A 150 -17.64 22.04 2.44
N PRO A 151 -16.55 22.73 2.83
CA PRO A 151 -15.32 22.69 2.07
C PRO A 151 -14.85 21.26 1.86
N THR A 152 -14.47 20.92 0.64
CA THR A 152 -14.14 19.54 0.27
C THR A 152 -12.98 19.52 -0.68
N GLY A 153 -12.13 18.51 -0.56
CA GLY A 153 -11.04 18.33 -1.49
C GLY A 153 -10.45 16.94 -1.45
N VAL A 154 -9.25 16.80 -1.98
CA VAL A 154 -8.57 15.52 -2.14
C VAL A 154 -7.26 15.57 -1.40
N VAL A 155 -6.91 14.48 -0.74
CA VAL A 155 -5.60 14.32 -0.10
C VAL A 155 -4.60 13.98 -1.18
N ASP A 156 -3.55 14.77 -1.28
CA ASP A 156 -2.48 14.54 -2.24
C ASP A 156 -1.58 13.38 -1.78
N GLU A 157 -0.81 12.82 -2.70
CA GLU A 157 0.11 11.74 -2.36
C GLU A 157 1.18 12.22 -1.36
N GLY A 158 1.38 11.44 -0.29
CA GLY A 158 2.28 11.79 0.80
C GLY A 158 1.76 12.88 1.74
N GLU A 159 0.54 13.40 1.52
CA GLU A 159 -0.08 14.42 2.36
C GLU A 159 -0.86 13.79 3.53
N ASP A 160 -0.70 14.35 4.72
CA ASP A 160 -1.50 13.97 5.88
C ASP A 160 -2.95 14.45 5.72
N ILE A 161 -3.92 13.61 6.11
CA ILE A 161 -5.36 13.93 6.02
C ILE A 161 -5.70 15.25 6.72
N SER A 162 -5.08 15.52 7.88
CA SER A 162 -5.27 16.77 8.63
C SER A 162 -4.77 17.99 7.87
N MET A 163 -3.61 17.88 7.23
CA MET A 163 -2.98 18.95 6.46
C MET A 163 -3.79 19.24 5.20
N ALA A 164 -4.22 18.20 4.48
CA ALA A 164 -5.13 18.34 3.34
C ALA A 164 -6.39 19.10 3.73
N ALA A 165 -7.00 18.74 4.87
CA ALA A 165 -8.24 19.36 5.30
C ALA A 165 -8.06 20.85 5.66
N ILE A 166 -6.94 21.24 6.28
CA ILE A 166 -6.59 22.65 6.55
C ILE A 166 -6.33 23.41 5.24
N ARG A 167 -5.53 22.81 4.33
CA ARG A 167 -5.20 23.38 3.01
C ARG A 167 -6.44 23.67 2.19
N GLU A 168 -7.34 22.70 2.06
CA GLU A 168 -8.56 22.83 1.27
C GLU A 168 -9.50 23.91 1.80
N VAL A 169 -9.65 24.03 3.13
CA VAL A 169 -10.40 25.16 3.71
C VAL A 169 -9.73 26.49 3.36
N LYS A 170 -8.40 26.57 3.46
CA LYS A 170 -7.64 27.78 3.15
C LYS A 170 -7.77 28.17 1.66
N GLU A 171 -7.69 27.21 0.75
CA GLU A 171 -7.79 27.42 -0.69
C GLU A 171 -9.20 27.86 -1.11
N GLU A 172 -10.25 27.21 -0.59
CA GLU A 172 -11.63 27.54 -0.97
C GLU A 172 -12.16 28.82 -0.32
N THR A 173 -11.70 29.14 0.91
CA THR A 173 -12.31 30.20 1.73
C THR A 173 -11.35 31.28 2.22
N GLY A 174 -10.04 31.05 2.16
CA GLY A 174 -9.03 31.94 2.71
C GLY A 174 -8.88 31.88 4.24
N ILE A 175 -9.65 31.04 4.93
CA ILE A 175 -9.70 30.94 6.39
C ILE A 175 -8.63 29.97 6.90
N ASP A 176 -7.87 30.40 7.91
CA ASP A 176 -6.94 29.52 8.64
C ASP A 176 -7.69 28.71 9.70
N THR A 177 -7.35 27.43 9.80
CA THR A 177 -8.02 26.47 10.70
C THR A 177 -7.01 25.53 11.35
N GLU A 178 -7.43 24.79 12.38
CA GLU A 178 -6.64 23.75 13.04
C GLU A 178 -7.41 22.45 13.06
N PHE A 179 -6.78 21.39 12.60
CA PHE A 179 -7.36 20.06 12.70
C PHE A 179 -7.56 19.66 14.17
N VAL A 180 -8.70 19.03 14.48
CA VAL A 180 -8.98 18.51 15.82
C VAL A 180 -9.13 17.00 15.81
N GLU A 181 -10.07 16.49 15.01
CA GLU A 181 -10.35 15.05 14.98
C GLU A 181 -11.05 14.64 13.69
N ILE A 182 -11.04 13.34 13.40
CA ILE A 182 -11.85 12.77 12.31
C ILE A 182 -13.20 12.36 12.91
N LEU A 183 -14.30 12.92 12.41
CA LEU A 183 -15.65 12.52 12.88
C LEU A 183 -16.10 11.23 12.22
N ALA A 184 -15.72 11.01 10.96
CA ALA A 184 -16.14 9.84 10.22
C ALA A 184 -15.38 9.62 8.91
N PHE A 185 -15.55 8.43 8.39
CA PHE A 185 -15.17 8.07 7.04
C PHE A 185 -16.33 7.36 6.34
N ARG A 186 -16.44 7.54 5.03
CA ARG A 186 -17.41 6.84 4.20
C ARG A 186 -16.66 6.20 3.03
N TYR A 187 -17.00 4.95 2.76
CA TYR A 187 -16.56 4.27 1.54
C TYR A 187 -17.63 4.41 0.46
N VAL A 188 -17.27 4.89 -0.73
CA VAL A 188 -18.19 4.99 -1.87
C VAL A 188 -17.58 4.31 -3.09
N LEU A 189 -18.24 3.26 -3.56
CA LEU A 189 -17.96 2.67 -4.87
C LEU A 189 -18.45 3.63 -5.95
N SER A 190 -17.53 4.29 -6.66
CA SER A 190 -17.81 5.03 -7.87
C SER A 190 -17.32 4.22 -9.08
N TYR A 191 -18.02 4.30 -10.21
CA TYR A 191 -17.82 3.43 -11.38
C TYR A 191 -16.45 3.55 -12.08
N LEU A 192 -15.58 4.47 -11.66
CA LEU A 192 -14.29 4.73 -12.32
C LEU A 192 -13.06 4.59 -11.39
N LEU A 193 -13.22 4.90 -10.10
CA LEU A 193 -12.18 4.83 -9.05
C LEU A 193 -12.86 4.55 -7.70
N LEU A 194 -12.21 3.81 -6.81
CA LEU A 194 -12.68 3.70 -5.43
C LEU A 194 -12.43 5.05 -4.75
N MET A 195 -13.47 5.69 -4.23
CA MET A 195 -13.32 6.95 -3.49
C MET A 195 -13.66 6.69 -2.03
N VAL A 196 -12.76 7.06 -1.13
CA VAL A 196 -13.01 7.05 0.31
C VAL A 196 -13.15 8.50 0.76
N PRO A 197 -14.35 9.11 0.65
CA PRO A 197 -14.58 10.41 1.27
C PRO A 197 -14.52 10.28 2.80
N LEU A 198 -13.56 10.95 3.44
CA LEU A 198 -13.53 11.21 4.87
C LEU A 198 -14.30 12.49 5.20
N ILE A 199 -15.01 12.46 6.33
CA ILE A 199 -15.61 13.64 6.96
C ILE A 199 -14.76 13.96 8.18
N VAL A 200 -14.04 15.07 8.11
CA VAL A 200 -13.03 15.46 9.10
C VAL A 200 -13.53 16.69 9.86
N TYR A 201 -13.38 16.70 11.19
CA TYR A 201 -13.66 17.87 12.01
C TYR A 201 -12.39 18.69 12.23
N ILE A 202 -12.52 19.96 11.89
CA ILE A 202 -11.45 20.93 11.99
C ILE A 202 -11.97 22.05 12.88
N ARG A 203 -11.24 22.37 13.95
CA ARG A 203 -11.54 23.58 14.72
C ARG A 203 -11.24 24.80 13.90
N TYR A 204 -12.09 25.78 14.11
CA TYR A 204 -11.75 27.17 13.87
C TYR A 204 -10.69 27.63 14.87
N LEU A 205 -9.54 28.13 14.40
CA LEU A 205 -8.62 28.92 15.21
C LEU A 205 -8.95 30.39 15.04
N SER A 206 -9.18 31.07 16.16
CA SER A 206 -9.71 32.43 16.21
C SER A 206 -8.73 33.50 15.68
N TYR A 207 -9.28 34.39 14.83
CA TYR A 207 -9.06 35.85 14.71
C TYR A 207 -7.64 36.43 14.63
N ALA A 208 -6.91 36.23 13.53
CA ALA A 208 -5.75 37.08 13.22
C ALA A 208 -5.39 37.25 11.73
N LYS A 209 -6.37 37.46 10.81
CA LYS A 209 -6.24 38.19 9.51
C LYS A 209 -7.36 37.84 8.52
N ALA A 210 -8.61 38.12 8.90
CA ALA A 210 -9.70 38.19 7.92
C ALA A 210 -10.20 39.64 7.81
N HIS A 211 -9.27 40.60 7.69
CA HIS A 211 -9.60 41.94 7.24
C HIS A 211 -9.31 42.03 5.75
N ASN A 212 -10.38 42.32 5.00
CA ASN A 212 -10.42 42.89 3.65
C ASN A 212 -10.51 41.93 2.45
N ASN A 213 -11.38 40.91 2.46
CA ASN A 213 -12.08 40.49 1.22
C ASN A 213 -13.18 39.40 1.35
N LEU A 214 -13.56 38.98 2.56
CA LEU A 214 -14.77 38.16 2.70
C LEU A 214 -15.99 39.05 2.50
N VAL A 215 -16.72 38.82 1.40
CA VAL A 215 -18.10 39.28 1.27
C VAL A 215 -18.87 38.64 2.43
N SER A 216 -19.04 39.43 3.49
CA SER A 216 -19.91 39.13 4.61
C SER A 216 -21.35 39.26 4.14
N GLU A 217 -21.83 38.28 3.38
CA GLU A 217 -23.26 38.06 3.29
C GLU A 217 -23.61 36.97 4.31
N LEU A 218 -24.10 37.41 5.47
CA LEU A 218 -24.79 36.56 6.43
C LEU A 218 -26.05 36.03 5.74
N ALA A 219 -25.92 34.92 5.03
CA ALA A 219 -27.09 34.15 4.63
C ALA A 219 -27.61 33.44 5.89
N VAL A 220 -28.55 34.07 6.59
CA VAL A 220 -29.35 33.41 7.63
C VAL A 220 -30.12 32.28 6.95
N MET A 221 -29.64 31.04 7.07
CA MET A 221 -30.34 29.85 6.58
C MET A 221 -31.30 29.34 7.65
N GLY A 222 -32.61 29.56 7.42
CA GLY A 222 -33.67 28.97 8.22
C GLY A 222 -33.66 29.41 9.69
N ASP A 223 -34.70 29.06 10.43
CA ASP A 223 -34.66 29.29 11.86
C ASP A 223 -33.51 28.44 12.47
N GLU A 224 -32.78 29.03 13.41
CA GLU A 224 -31.64 28.42 14.13
C GLU A 224 -31.96 27.02 14.67
N LYS A 225 -33.23 26.79 15.05
CA LYS A 225 -33.74 25.53 15.58
C LYS A 225 -33.73 24.43 14.52
N THR A 226 -34.09 24.74 13.28
CA THR A 226 -34.11 23.78 12.18
C THR A 226 -32.70 23.37 11.75
N LEU A 227 -31.75 24.31 11.70
CA LEU A 227 -30.36 24.01 11.37
C LEU A 227 -29.70 23.20 12.49
N THR A 228 -29.94 23.59 13.75
CA THR A 228 -29.48 22.88 14.94
C THR A 228 -30.05 21.46 14.98
N ALA A 229 -31.35 21.27 14.73
CA ALA A 229 -31.96 19.95 14.72
C ALA A 229 -31.41 19.04 13.61
N LYS A 230 -31.13 19.59 12.41
CA LYS A 230 -30.49 18.81 11.33
C LYS A 230 -29.06 18.43 11.66
N LEU A 231 -28.32 19.34 12.30
CA LEU A 231 -26.96 19.09 12.74
C LEU A 231 -26.92 18.08 13.89
N GLU A 232 -27.79 18.21 14.88
CA GLU A 232 -27.95 17.25 15.99
C GLU A 232 -28.34 15.87 15.46
N ALA A 233 -29.32 15.77 14.57
CA ALA A 233 -29.71 14.50 13.95
C ALA A 233 -28.57 13.88 13.13
N PHE A 234 -27.79 14.70 12.43
CA PHE A 234 -26.60 14.23 11.74
C PHE A 234 -25.56 13.73 12.75
N MET A 235 -25.22 14.51 13.78
CA MET A 235 -24.25 14.12 14.81
C MET A 235 -24.68 12.86 15.57
N GLU A 236 -25.97 12.70 15.87
CA GLU A 236 -26.54 11.52 16.52
C GLU A 236 -26.49 10.28 15.61
N GLN A 237 -26.78 10.46 14.31
CA GLN A 237 -26.62 9.40 13.32
C GLN A 237 -25.16 8.95 13.21
N MET A 238 -24.22 9.89 13.34
CA MET A 238 -22.79 9.61 13.27
C MET A 238 -22.29 8.93 14.55
N ALA A 239 -22.73 9.39 15.73
CA ALA A 239 -22.43 8.75 17.01
C ALA A 239 -22.95 7.30 17.05
N THR A 240 -24.18 7.07 16.58
CA THR A 240 -24.76 5.72 16.47
C THR A 240 -23.93 4.82 15.55
N ARG A 241 -23.43 5.36 14.43
CA ARG A 241 -22.57 4.63 13.49
C ARG A 241 -21.19 4.35 14.06
N GLN A 242 -20.60 5.29 14.78
CA GLN A 242 -19.31 5.13 15.46
C GLN A 242 -19.40 4.04 16.54
N GLN A 243 -20.46 4.04 17.35
CA GLN A 243 -20.72 3.00 18.33
C GLN A 243 -20.89 1.62 17.67
N ALA A 244 -21.65 1.55 16.57
CA ALA A 244 -21.80 0.29 15.82
C ALA A 244 -20.47 -0.21 15.24
N LEU A 245 -19.59 0.70 14.78
CA LEU A 245 -18.24 0.36 14.31
C LEU A 245 -17.35 -0.14 15.45
N GLU A 246 -17.40 0.50 16.62
CA GLU A 246 -16.66 0.07 17.81
C GLU A 246 -17.12 -1.30 18.29
N GLU A 247 -18.42 -1.55 18.32
CA GLU A 247 -19.00 -2.87 18.64
C GLU A 247 -18.55 -3.94 17.64
N GLN A 248 -18.55 -3.63 16.34
CA GLN A 248 -18.01 -4.54 15.31
C GLN A 248 -16.52 -4.81 15.50
N MET A 249 -15.75 -3.80 15.86
CA MET A 249 -14.31 -3.93 16.07
C MET A 249 -13.99 -4.74 17.34
N VAL A 250 -14.78 -4.57 18.41
CA VAL A 250 -14.72 -5.41 19.62
C VAL A 250 -15.07 -6.86 19.28
N MET A 251 -16.14 -7.09 18.51
CA MET A 251 -16.52 -8.43 18.06
C MET A 251 -15.43 -9.09 17.19
N LEU A 252 -14.79 -8.33 16.31
CA LEU A 252 -13.66 -8.79 15.53
C LEU A 252 -12.47 -9.15 16.42
N SER A 253 -12.14 -8.31 17.40
CA SER A 253 -11.05 -8.57 18.35
C SER A 253 -11.27 -9.83 19.20
N LEU A 254 -12.51 -10.05 19.65
CA LEU A 254 -12.91 -11.27 20.37
C LEU A 254 -12.86 -12.50 19.47
N SER A 255 -13.21 -12.37 18.19
CA SER A 255 -13.11 -13.46 17.22
C SER A 255 -11.66 -13.85 16.95
N ILE A 256 -10.76 -12.87 16.83
CA ILE A 256 -9.31 -13.08 16.71
C ILE A 256 -8.74 -13.77 17.95
N GLN A 257 -9.11 -13.32 19.16
CA GLN A 257 -8.69 -13.96 20.40
C GLN A 257 -9.18 -15.42 20.51
N LYS A 258 -10.41 -15.71 20.08
CA LYS A 258 -10.96 -17.08 20.05
C LYS A 258 -10.22 -17.97 19.07
N THR A 259 -9.83 -17.47 17.89
CA THR A 259 -9.03 -18.24 16.93
C THR A 259 -7.63 -18.51 17.47
N MET A 260 -6.97 -17.51 18.06
CA MET A 260 -5.66 -17.69 18.71
C MET A 260 -5.71 -18.68 19.88
N LYS A 261 -6.80 -18.70 20.65
CA LYS A 261 -6.99 -19.65 21.75
C LYS A 261 -7.34 -21.06 21.24
N GLY A 262 -8.16 -21.18 20.20
CA GLY A 262 -8.47 -22.45 19.55
C GLY A 262 -7.26 -23.12 18.90
N ASP A 263 -6.33 -22.33 18.35
CA ASP A 263 -5.05 -22.85 17.83
C ASP A 263 -4.11 -23.28 18.98
N SER A 264 -4.16 -22.60 20.15
CA SER A 264 -3.41 -23.02 21.34
C SER A 264 -3.95 -24.30 21.99
N GLU A 265 -5.27 -24.53 21.94
CA GLU A 265 -5.91 -25.74 22.47
C GLU A 265 -5.72 -26.94 21.52
N LYS A 266 -5.76 -26.74 20.20
CA LYS A 266 -5.40 -27.80 19.22
C LYS A 266 -3.94 -28.23 19.32
N ASN A 267 -3.02 -27.30 19.56
CA ASN A 267 -1.61 -27.64 19.80
C ASN A 267 -1.40 -28.44 21.10
N ASN A 268 -2.27 -28.26 22.10
CA ASN A 268 -2.24 -29.05 23.33
C ASN A 268 -2.92 -30.42 23.19
N GLU A 269 -3.96 -30.56 22.35
CA GLU A 269 -4.59 -31.86 22.08
C GLU A 269 -3.73 -32.79 21.21
N GLU A 270 -2.95 -32.25 20.26
CA GLU A 270 -1.98 -33.06 19.50
C GLU A 270 -0.80 -33.55 20.36
N HIS A 271 -0.49 -32.90 21.48
CA HIS A 271 0.49 -33.38 22.46
C HIS A 271 -0.12 -34.26 23.59
N GLY A 272 -1.45 -34.32 23.69
CA GLY A 272 -2.16 -35.07 24.73
C GLY A 272 -2.48 -36.54 24.41
N ASN A 273 -2.37 -36.96 23.15
CA ASN A 273 -2.73 -38.32 22.72
C ASN A 273 -1.51 -39.21 22.41
N SER A 274 -0.54 -39.26 23.34
CA SER A 274 0.41 -40.37 23.40
C SER A 274 0.56 -40.86 24.86
N GLY A 275 -0.15 -41.93 25.21
CA GLY A 275 0.10 -42.60 26.49
C GLY A 275 -1.07 -43.42 27.02
N GLY A 276 -0.95 -44.74 26.93
CA GLY A 276 -1.56 -45.63 27.94
C GLY A 276 -2.44 -46.75 27.43
N LYS A 277 -1.88 -47.71 26.68
CA LYS A 277 -2.49 -49.05 26.56
C LYS A 277 -2.00 -49.91 27.74
N LYS A 278 -2.72 -49.88 28.86
CA LYS A 278 -2.61 -50.91 29.92
C LYS A 278 -3.45 -52.12 29.53
N ARG A 279 -2.86 -53.31 29.48
CA ARG A 279 -3.56 -54.59 29.68
C ARG A 279 -2.77 -55.46 30.65
N ASN A 280 -3.55 -56.24 31.38
CA ASN A 280 -3.28 -56.82 32.68
C ASN A 280 -2.31 -58.01 32.68
N SER A 281 -1.81 -58.23 33.89
CA SER A 281 -1.28 -59.47 34.49
C SER A 281 -1.75 -60.78 33.87
N ASP A 282 -0.82 -61.71 33.70
CA ASP A 282 -0.95 -63.02 34.33
C ASP A 282 0.41 -63.65 34.62
N SER A 283 0.42 -64.36 35.74
CA SER A 283 1.50 -65.08 36.40
C SER A 283 2.03 -66.29 35.60
N GLN A 284 3.34 -66.55 35.65
CA GLN A 284 3.96 -67.70 36.34
C GLN A 284 5.39 -68.00 35.83
N HIS A 285 6.24 -68.27 36.83
CA HIS A 285 7.35 -69.22 36.83
C HIS A 285 8.59 -68.99 35.95
N GLY A 286 9.73 -68.86 36.65
CA GLY A 286 10.78 -69.86 36.52
C GLY A 286 12.15 -69.35 36.05
N GLY A 287 13.01 -69.06 37.03
CA GLY A 287 14.36 -69.63 37.07
C GLY A 287 15.47 -68.98 36.23
N GLY A 288 16.54 -68.59 36.94
CA GLY A 288 17.89 -69.01 36.57
C GLY A 288 18.79 -67.99 35.87
N MET A 289 19.60 -67.31 36.70
CA MET A 289 21.07 -67.28 36.62
C MET A 289 21.76 -66.83 35.31
N VAL A 290 22.32 -65.61 35.32
CA VAL A 290 23.75 -65.20 35.11
C VAL A 290 24.63 -66.12 34.25
N PRO A 291 25.57 -65.61 33.41
CA PRO A 291 26.17 -64.25 33.39
C PRO A 291 25.87 -63.41 32.15
#